data_AF-A0A7Y0TKA7-F1
#
_entry.id   AF-A0A7Y0TKA7-F1
#
_cell.length_a   1.000
_cell.length_b   1.000
_cell.length_c   1.000
_cell.angle_alpha   90.00
_cell.angle_beta   90.00
_cell.angle_gamma   90.00
#
_symmetry.space_group_name_H-M   'P 1'
#
loop_
_entity.id
_entity.type
_entity.pdbx_description
1 polymer ?
#
loop_
_entity_poly.entity_id
_entity_poly.type
_entity_poly.pdbx_seq_one_letter_code
_entity_poly.pdbx_strand_id
1 'polypeptide(L)' 'MKHTEVEVTVAIAAEHGLNAEEYGKICDVLGRTPSFTEIGIFSVMWSEHCSYKNSIAVLKTLPRDG' A
#
# COMPACT_ATOMS: atom_id res chain seq x y z
N MET A 1 10.38 16.04 -21.68
CA MET A 1 9.06 15.37 -21.72
C MET A 1 8.29 15.81 -20.49
N LYS A 2 7.15 16.49 -20.67
CA LYS A 2 6.22 16.73 -19.55
C LYS A 2 5.40 15.46 -19.42
N HIS A 3 5.70 14.63 -18.42
CA HIS A 3 4.82 13.51 -18.09
C HIS A 3 3.55 14.12 -17.50
N THR A 4 2.44 14.02 -18.22
CA THR A 4 1.12 14.28 -17.65
C THR A 4 0.86 13.16 -16.66
N GLU A 5 1.10 13.40 -15.38
CA GLU A 5 0.74 12.44 -14.35
C GLU A 5 -0.78 12.37 -14.25
N VAL A 6 -1.30 11.14 -14.32
CA VAL A 6 -2.73 10.87 -14.12
C VAL A 6 -3.04 11.15 -12.64
N GLU A 7 -4.08 11.94 -12.40
CA GLU A 7 -4.55 12.19 -11.05
C GLU A 7 -5.08 10.89 -10.44
N VAL A 8 -4.45 10.44 -9.38
CA VAL A 8 -4.81 9.19 -8.72
C VAL A 8 -6.06 9.42 -7.88
N THR A 9 -7.07 8.59 -8.12
CA THR A 9 -8.30 8.54 -7.33
C THR A 9 -8.42 7.22 -6.58
N VAL A 10 -9.35 7.15 -5.62
CA VAL A 10 -9.67 5.90 -4.90
C VAL A 10 -10.06 4.78 -5.88
N ALA A 11 -10.71 5.10 -7.00
CA ALA A 11 -11.07 4.12 -8.02
C ALA A 11 -9.83 3.49 -8.68
N ILE A 12 -8.83 4.32 -9.02
CA ILE A 12 -7.55 3.83 -9.57
C ILE A 12 -6.80 2.99 -8.53
N ALA A 13 -6.79 3.42 -7.26
CA ALA A 13 -6.20 2.64 -6.18
C ALA A 13 -6.86 1.26 -6.04
N ALA A 14 -8.19 1.18 -6.20
CA ALA A 14 -8.95 -0.07 -6.18
C ALA A 14 -8.58 -1.01 -7.34
N GLU A 15 -8.33 -0.47 -8.54
CA GLU A 15 -7.81 -1.25 -9.68
C GLU A 15 -6.42 -1.84 -9.38
N HIS A 16 -5.64 -1.17 -8.52
CA HIS A 16 -4.34 -1.65 -8.03
C HIS A 16 -4.42 -2.55 -6.78
N GLY A 17 -5.62 -2.97 -6.37
CA GLY A 17 -5.81 -3.87 -5.23
C GLY A 17 -5.66 -3.21 -3.86
N LEU A 18 -5.66 -1.87 -3.80
CA LEU A 18 -5.72 -1.11 -2.56
C LEU A 18 -7.17 -0.77 -2.25
N ASN A 19 -7.61 -0.97 -1.01
CA ASN A 19 -8.92 -0.49 -0.60
C ASN A 19 -8.91 1.02 -0.27
N ALA A 20 -10.09 1.61 -0.08
CA ALA A 20 -10.21 3.04 0.21
C ALA A 20 -9.50 3.47 1.52
N GLU A 21 -9.43 2.59 2.52
CA GLU A 21 -8.74 2.85 3.78
C GLU A 21 -7.21 2.83 3.60
N GLU A 22 -6.68 1.88 2.82
CA GLU A 22 -5.26 1.81 2.46
C GLU A 22 -4.85 3.03 1.64
N TYR A 23 -5.67 3.45 0.68
CA TYR A 23 -5.46 4.70 -0.06
C TYR A 23 -5.44 5.92 0.86
N GLY A 24 -6.39 6.03 1.79
CA GLY A 24 -6.42 7.10 2.79
C GLY A 24 -5.13 7.13 3.63
N LYS A 25 -4.69 5.97 4.13
CA LYS A 25 -3.43 5.85 4.88
C LYS A 25 -2.21 6.27 4.05
N ILE A 26 -2.18 5.94 2.76
CA ILE A 26 -1.10 6.37 1.85
C ILE A 26 -1.09 7.90 1.74
N CYS A 27 -2.25 8.53 1.54
CA CYS A 27 -2.37 9.99 1.51
C CYS A 27 -1.92 10.63 2.84
N ASP A 28 -2.30 10.04 3.98
CA ASP A 28 -1.91 10.53 5.31
C ASP A 28 -0.40 10.41 5.55
N VAL A 29 0.21 9.29 5.16
CA VAL A 29 1.66 9.06 5.29
C VAL A 29 2.46 10.01 4.40
N LEU A 30 1.96 10.32 3.20
CA LEU A 30 2.63 11.21 2.26
C LEU A 30 2.30 12.70 2.48
N GLY A 31 1.18 13.01 3.14
CA GLY A 31 0.66 14.38 3.30
C GLY A 31 0.17 15.02 1.99
N ARG A 32 0.00 14.22 0.93
CA ARG A 32 -0.44 14.66 -0.41
C ARG A 32 -1.05 13.49 -1.18
N THR A 33 -1.67 13.80 -2.32
CA THR A 33 -2.09 12.77 -3.27
C THR A 33 -0.88 12.02 -3.83
N PRO A 34 -0.85 10.68 -3.79
CA PRO A 34 0.22 9.89 -4.38
C PRO A 34 0.20 9.96 -5.91
N SER A 35 1.36 9.80 -6.54
CA SER A 35 1.45 9.60 -7.98
C SER A 35 1.08 8.17 -8.37
N PHE A 36 0.81 7.94 -9.66
CA PHE A 36 0.46 6.61 -10.17
C PHE A 36 1.56 5.57 -9.87
N THR A 37 2.83 5.97 -9.99
CA THR A 37 3.97 5.11 -9.68
C THR A 37 4.03 4.77 -8.19
N GLU A 38 3.76 5.75 -7.31
CA GLU A 38 3.75 5.53 -5.86
C GLU A 38 2.65 4.52 -5.47
N ILE A 39 1.45 4.62 -6.05
CA ILE A 39 0.39 3.63 -5.87
C ILE A 39 0.82 2.23 -6.26
N GLY A 40 1.49 2.07 -7.41
CA GLY A 40 2.00 0.78 -7.85
C GLY A 40 2.99 0.17 -6.84
N ILE A 41 3.85 1.01 -6.25
CA ILE A 41 4.80 0.58 -5.22
C ILE A 41 4.05 0.15 -3.94
N PHE A 42 3.12 0.97 -3.46
CA PHE A 42 2.34 0.67 -2.26
C PHE A 42 1.49 -0.60 -2.41
N SER A 43 0.87 -0.80 -3.57
CA SER A 43 0.10 -2.00 -3.92
C SER A 43 0.89 -3.28 -3.68
N VAL A 44 2.12 -3.35 -4.19
CA VAL A 44 2.97 -4.54 -4.03
C VAL A 44 3.49 -4.66 -2.61
N MET A 45 4.03 -3.57 -2.04
CA MET A 45 4.61 -3.59 -0.69
C MET A 45 3.60 -3.96 0.38
N TRP A 46 2.36 -3.50 0.25
CA TRP A 46 1.27 -3.82 1.16
C TRP A 46 0.48 -5.03 0.69
N SER A 47 0.96 -5.84 -0.24
CA SER A 47 0.33 -7.15 -0.50
C SER A 47 0.62 -8.13 0.65
N GLU A 48 -0.20 -9.16 0.84
CA GLU A 48 0.09 -10.20 1.86
C GLU A 48 1.46 -10.84 1.64
N HIS A 49 1.84 -11.06 0.38
CA HIS A 49 3.11 -11.69 0.02
C HIS A 49 4.32 -10.94 0.56
N CYS A 50 4.28 -9.60 0.54
CA CYS A 50 5.39 -8.76 1.02
C CYS A 50 5.24 -8.36 2.49
N SER A 51 4.01 -8.10 2.95
CA SER A 51 3.77 -7.51 4.27
C SER A 51 3.51 -8.53 5.37
N TYR A 52 3.22 -9.79 5.04
CA TYR A 52 2.82 -10.82 6.00
C TYR A 52 1.63 -10.37 6.86
N LYS A 53 0.74 -9.53 6.30
CA LYS A 53 -0.33 -8.83 7.03
C LYS A 53 -1.16 -9.77 7.93
N ASN A 54 -1.49 -10.95 7.42
CA ASN A 54 -2.25 -11.96 8.17
C ASN A 54 -1.35 -12.85 9.03
N SER A 55 -0.20 -13.24 8.48
CA SER A 55 0.68 -14.22 9.10
C SER A 55 1.52 -13.66 10.26
N ILE A 56 1.80 -12.35 10.28
CA ILE A 56 2.65 -11.70 11.29
C ILE A 56 2.12 -11.82 12.71
N ALA A 57 0.79 -11.83 12.90
CA ALA A 57 0.17 -11.97 14.21
C ALA A 57 0.46 -13.35 14.83
N VAL A 58 0.40 -14.41 14.01
CA VAL A 58 0.73 -15.78 14.44
C VAL A 58 2.23 -15.94 14.65
N LEU A 59 3.05 -15.41 13.74
CA LEU A 59 4.51 -15.43 13.91
C LEU A 59 4.95 -14.73 15.21
N LYS A 60 4.14 -13.80 15.73
CA LYS A 60 4.36 -13.14 17.03
C LYS A 60 4.16 -14.01 18.26
N THR A 61 3.46 -15.13 18.17
CA THR A 61 3.25 -16.03 19.32
C THR A 61 4.35 -17.09 19.46
N LEU A 62 5.24 -17.23 18.48
CA LEU A 62 6.31 -18.22 18.52
C LEU A 62 7.45 -17.78 19.45
N PRO A 63 8.11 -18.73 20.16
CA PRO A 63 9.30 -18.44 20.96
C PRO A 63 10.42 -17.80 20.13
N ARG A 64 11.13 -16.80 20.68
CA ARG A 64 12.20 -16.06 19.98
C ARG A 64 13.56 -16.07 20.68
N ASP A 65 13.61 -16.55 21.91
CA ASP A 65 14.81 -16.58 22.75
C ASP A 65 15.58 -17.91 22.58
N GLY A 66 15.87 -18.27 21.33
CA GLY A 66 16.71 -19.42 21.01
C GLY A 66 18.15 -19.25 21.46
#